data_AF-A0A371JL87-F1
#
_entry.id   AF-A0A371JL87-F1
#
_cell.length_a   1.000
_cell.length_b   1.000
_cell.length_c   1.000
_cell.angle_alpha   90.00
_cell.angle_beta   90.00
_cell.angle_gamma   90.00
#
_symmetry.space_group_name_H-M   'P 1'
#
loop_
_entity.id
_entity.type
_entity.pdbx_description
1 polymer ?
#
loop_
_entity_poly.entity_id
_entity_poly.type
_entity_poly.pdbx_seq_one_letter_code
_entity_poly.pdbx_strand_id
1 'polypeptide(L)'
;MARDKKNQQNIDNSNLSDYPNGRIRDNSGAGNGTPVNEQVYGDIHEAFAKLMRLAGVVYNDLPDNESNGHQLVEALAALPSKNDFVLDIGSANGKLTITTKLGTLKDNETFLCKATIDSGSETQIRGSDNTDKTITKVGNFKNGEYVNLINTASSIVLVRQGNAVSLDAMVGELLYLKAASNAQELAGLLDTVATTPLGNALAFTEWVIGTQSAASLANALRNGLYPKEHFEIVQNIGSSPTRNIGFISGIDVGGGGSIGTTFPVGGNITNCSLVYKNGGAGGWRLTMDNAMDNTNYFVRMHPQTQGSVDNDTEVQSWNFKPISTTQFEVYAEENLSATQSIKLHVEVVQL
;
A
#
# COMPACT_ATOMS: atom_id res chain seq x y z
N MET A 1 42.86 -18.19 52.02
CA MET A 1 42.23 -19.50 51.81
C MET A 1 42.15 -19.81 50.32
N ALA A 2 43.29 -19.76 49.62
CA ALA A 2 43.41 -20.11 48.19
C ALA A 2 44.40 -21.26 47.93
N ARG A 3 44.74 -21.98 49.00
CA ARG A 3 45.46 -23.25 48.91
C ARG A 3 44.45 -24.37 49.06
N ASP A 4 44.61 -25.45 48.30
CA ASP A 4 43.73 -26.59 48.49
C ASP A 4 43.95 -27.17 49.89
N LYS A 5 42.90 -27.16 50.72
CA LYS A 5 42.99 -27.68 52.08
C LYS A 5 43.34 -29.18 52.06
N LYS A 6 43.02 -29.91 50.99
CA LYS A 6 43.40 -31.33 50.83
C LYS A 6 44.91 -31.56 50.92
N ASN A 7 45.71 -30.57 50.52
CA ASN A 7 47.17 -30.64 50.48
C ASN A 7 47.82 -30.16 51.79
N GLN A 8 47.03 -29.72 52.77
CA GLN A 8 47.54 -29.26 54.06
C GLN A 8 47.79 -30.45 55.01
N GLN A 9 48.75 -30.28 55.93
CA GLN A 9 49.02 -31.29 56.97
C GLN A 9 47.84 -31.40 57.94
N ASN A 10 47.67 -32.61 58.49
CA ASN A 10 46.66 -32.93 59.51
C ASN A 10 45.21 -32.65 59.11
N ILE A 11 44.88 -32.74 57.82
CA ILE A 11 43.50 -32.67 57.33
C ILE A 11 42.85 -34.05 57.35
N ASP A 12 41.57 -34.10 57.69
CA ASP A 12 40.78 -35.32 57.66
C ASP A 12 40.26 -35.61 56.25
N ASN A 13 40.84 -36.62 55.61
CA ASN A 13 40.45 -37.12 54.29
C ASN A 13 39.61 -38.41 54.36
N SER A 14 39.05 -38.76 55.53
CA SER A 14 38.26 -39.99 55.69
C SER A 14 36.93 -39.99 54.93
N ASN A 15 36.39 -38.82 54.59
CA ASN A 15 35.11 -38.67 53.90
C ASN A 15 35.21 -37.71 52.70
N LEU A 16 35.90 -38.14 51.64
CA LEU A 16 36.04 -37.35 50.41
C LEU A 16 34.76 -37.32 49.55
N SER A 17 33.76 -38.16 49.82
CA SER A 17 32.48 -38.08 49.08
C SER A 17 31.70 -36.83 49.47
N ASP A 18 31.63 -36.53 50.77
CA ASP A 18 30.88 -35.37 51.27
C ASP A 18 31.77 -34.12 51.36
N TYR A 19 33.08 -34.32 51.55
CA TYR A 19 34.07 -33.25 51.66
C TYR A 19 35.21 -33.46 50.65
N PRO A 20 35.01 -33.13 49.37
CA PRO A 20 35.99 -33.44 48.30
C PRO A 20 37.38 -32.84 48.50
N ASN A 21 37.47 -31.75 49.27
CA ASN A 21 38.73 -31.09 49.61
C ASN A 21 39.24 -31.47 51.02
N GLY A 22 38.64 -32.45 51.71
CA GLY A 22 38.98 -32.82 53.09
C GLY A 22 38.36 -31.89 54.15
N ARG A 23 38.44 -32.29 55.42
CA ARG A 23 37.90 -31.54 56.57
C ARG A 23 38.99 -31.05 57.50
N ILE A 24 38.70 -29.92 58.16
CA ILE A 24 39.47 -29.48 59.33
C ILE A 24 39.40 -30.59 60.37
N ARG A 25 40.54 -30.94 60.97
CA ARG A 25 40.62 -32.01 61.97
C ARG A 25 40.96 -31.39 63.31
N ASP A 26 40.12 -31.65 64.30
CA ASP A 26 40.38 -31.19 65.66
C ASP A 26 41.68 -31.79 66.20
N ASN A 27 42.51 -30.93 66.79
CA ASN A 27 43.71 -31.35 67.49
C ASN A 27 43.33 -31.77 68.91
N SER A 28 43.56 -33.04 69.25
CA SER A 28 43.25 -33.59 70.58
C SER A 28 44.28 -33.19 71.66
N GLY A 29 45.17 -32.24 71.38
CA GLY A 29 46.33 -31.89 72.20
C GLY A 29 47.58 -32.73 71.91
N ALA A 30 47.49 -33.70 70.99
CA ALA A 30 48.60 -34.58 70.59
C ALA A 30 49.31 -34.13 69.30
N GLY A 31 48.96 -32.96 68.76
CA GLY A 31 49.49 -32.47 67.48
C GLY A 31 48.91 -33.20 66.26
N ASN A 32 47.78 -33.90 66.44
CA ASN A 32 47.15 -34.77 65.44
C ASN A 32 46.04 -34.09 64.63
N GLY A 33 45.94 -32.75 64.69
CA GLY A 33 44.92 -31.96 64.01
C GLY A 33 45.46 -30.62 63.48
N THR A 34 44.58 -29.82 62.91
CA THR A 34 44.87 -28.48 62.41
C THR A 34 45.00 -27.46 63.55
N PRO A 35 45.62 -26.29 63.31
CA PRO A 35 45.71 -25.21 64.30
C PRO A 35 44.36 -24.59 64.71
N VAL A 36 43.31 -24.85 63.94
CA VAL A 36 41.93 -24.38 64.17
C VAL A 36 41.00 -25.56 64.40
N ASN A 37 39.88 -25.31 65.07
CA ASN A 37 38.83 -26.30 65.36
C ASN A 37 37.76 -26.32 64.25
N GLU A 38 37.27 -27.51 63.92
CA GLU A 38 36.27 -27.77 62.88
C GLU A 38 34.93 -27.08 63.16
N GLN A 39 34.48 -27.03 64.41
CA GLN A 39 33.20 -26.42 64.80
C GLN A 39 33.11 -24.93 64.44
N VAL A 40 34.23 -24.21 64.44
CA VAL A 40 34.26 -22.76 64.21
C VAL A 40 34.62 -22.41 62.77
N TYR A 41 35.52 -23.17 62.15
CA TYR A 41 36.09 -22.84 60.84
C TYR A 41 35.65 -23.79 59.71
N GLY A 42 35.10 -24.97 60.04
CA GLY A 42 34.75 -26.03 59.10
C GLY A 42 33.85 -25.52 57.97
N ASP A 43 32.74 -24.88 58.35
CA ASP A 43 31.74 -24.39 57.40
C ASP A 43 32.29 -23.32 56.44
N ILE A 44 33.06 -22.35 56.96
CA ILE A 44 33.64 -21.27 56.15
C ILE A 44 34.62 -21.84 55.12
N HIS A 45 35.47 -22.78 55.54
CA HIS A 45 36.41 -23.44 54.64
C HIS A 45 35.71 -24.34 53.62
N GLU A 46 34.62 -25.01 53.97
CA GLU A 46 33.83 -25.77 53.01
C GLU A 46 33.08 -24.87 52.04
N ALA A 47 32.58 -23.71 52.49
CA ALA A 47 31.93 -22.73 51.63
C ALA A 47 32.89 -22.21 50.55
N PHE A 48 34.13 -21.85 50.92
CA PHE A 48 35.14 -21.43 49.94
C PHE A 48 35.55 -22.57 49.00
N ALA A 49 35.70 -23.79 49.52
CA ALA A 49 35.99 -24.95 48.69
C ALA A 49 34.86 -25.22 47.69
N LYS A 50 33.60 -25.12 48.12
CA LYS A 50 32.44 -25.25 47.25
C LYS A 50 32.37 -24.12 46.20
N LEU A 51 32.71 -22.89 46.58
CA LEU A 51 32.76 -21.74 45.66
C LEU A 51 33.78 -21.98 44.52
N MET A 52 35.01 -22.38 44.86
CA MET A 52 36.06 -22.69 43.88
C MET A 52 35.62 -23.81 42.92
N ARG A 53 34.98 -24.87 43.46
CA ARG A 53 34.43 -25.97 42.65
C ARG A 53 33.30 -25.51 41.72
N LEU A 54 32.36 -24.70 42.22
CA LEU A 54 31.26 -24.17 41.42
C LEU A 54 31.74 -23.23 40.30
N ALA A 55 32.78 -22.45 40.57
CA ALA A 55 33.39 -21.54 39.60
C ALA A 55 34.38 -22.22 38.64
N GLY A 56 34.69 -23.50 38.87
CA GLY A 56 35.71 -24.23 38.11
C GLY A 56 37.08 -23.54 38.14
N VAL A 57 37.48 -23.00 39.29
CA VAL A 57 38.80 -22.40 39.51
C VAL A 57 39.70 -23.43 40.17
N VAL A 58 40.86 -23.69 39.58
CA VAL A 58 41.88 -24.61 40.12
C VAL A 58 42.77 -23.85 41.08
N TYR A 59 43.03 -24.43 42.26
CA TYR A 59 43.95 -23.84 43.23
C TYR A 59 45.36 -23.68 42.64
N ASN A 60 45.98 -22.53 42.82
CA ASN A 60 47.38 -22.30 42.47
C ASN A 60 48.34 -22.65 43.63
N ASP A 61 47.80 -23.06 44.78
CA ASP A 61 48.51 -23.37 46.02
C ASP A 61 49.35 -22.22 46.61
N LEU A 62 49.08 -20.99 46.17
CA LEU A 62 49.70 -19.77 46.68
C LEU A 62 48.71 -19.00 47.58
N PRO A 63 49.21 -18.14 48.48
CA PRO A 63 48.35 -17.19 49.19
C PRO A 63 47.78 -16.17 48.22
N ASP A 64 46.49 -15.87 48.32
CA ASP A 64 45.87 -14.74 47.63
C ASP A 64 46.56 -13.42 48.04
N ASN A 65 47.01 -12.65 47.05
CA ASN A 65 47.55 -11.30 47.18
C ASN A 65 47.68 -10.63 45.80
N GLU A 66 48.04 -9.35 45.77
CA GLU A 66 48.19 -8.58 44.52
C GLU A 66 49.21 -9.17 43.53
N SER A 67 50.19 -9.96 43.98
CA SER A 67 51.20 -10.60 43.12
C SER A 67 50.77 -11.98 42.60
N ASN A 68 50.01 -12.73 43.40
CA ASN A 68 49.59 -14.10 43.10
C ASN A 68 48.18 -14.19 42.51
N GLY A 69 47.42 -13.08 42.53
CA GLY A 69 45.99 -13.04 42.23
C GLY A 69 45.13 -13.32 43.46
N HIS A 70 43.82 -13.06 43.33
CA HIS A 70 42.82 -13.31 44.36
C HIS A 70 41.83 -14.37 43.88
N GLN A 71 42.19 -15.65 43.98
CA GLN A 71 41.43 -16.76 43.38
C GLN A 71 40.01 -16.88 43.92
N LEU A 72 39.78 -16.56 45.20
CA LEU A 72 38.44 -16.57 45.78
C LEU A 72 37.55 -15.46 45.21
N VAL A 73 38.14 -14.29 44.92
CA VAL A 73 37.42 -13.17 44.28
C VAL A 73 37.14 -13.50 42.83
N GLU A 74 38.11 -14.09 42.12
CA GLU A 74 37.93 -14.61 40.76
C GLU A 74 36.83 -15.67 40.70
N ALA A 75 36.80 -16.61 41.65
CA ALA A 75 35.77 -17.63 41.74
C ALA A 75 34.38 -17.02 42.00
N LEU A 76 34.30 -16.00 42.86
CA LEU A 76 33.05 -15.29 43.12
C LEU A 76 32.55 -14.54 41.87
N ALA A 77 33.46 -13.87 41.15
CA ALA A 77 33.14 -13.15 39.92
C ALA A 77 32.81 -14.10 38.76
N ALA A 78 33.37 -15.32 38.73
CA ALA A 78 33.15 -16.27 37.65
C ALA A 78 31.79 -16.99 37.69
N LEU A 79 30.97 -16.78 38.74
CA LEU A 79 29.64 -17.38 38.83
C LEU A 79 28.72 -16.75 37.75
N PRO A 80 28.27 -17.53 36.74
CA PRO A 80 27.72 -16.97 35.49
C PRO A 80 26.47 -16.08 35.65
N SER A 81 25.61 -16.36 36.64
CA SER A 81 24.36 -15.63 36.93
C SER A 81 24.54 -14.30 37.69
N LYS A 82 25.77 -13.88 38.03
CA LYS A 82 25.97 -12.71 38.91
C LYS A 82 26.57 -11.49 38.24
N ASN A 83 26.96 -11.59 36.98
CA ASN A 83 27.49 -10.46 36.24
C ASN A 83 26.48 -10.04 35.17
N ASP A 84 25.88 -8.86 35.35
CA ASP A 84 24.99 -8.22 34.38
C ASP A 84 25.78 -7.64 33.18
N PHE A 85 26.59 -8.48 32.53
CA PHE A 85 27.34 -8.10 31.34
C PHE A 85 26.65 -8.69 30.11
N VAL A 86 26.46 -7.85 29.09
CA VAL A 86 26.16 -8.31 27.75
C VAL A 86 27.44 -8.87 27.16
N LEU A 87 27.47 -10.19 26.95
CA LEU A 87 28.64 -10.88 26.41
C LEU A 87 28.53 -11.03 24.90
N ASP A 88 29.66 -11.06 24.21
CA ASP A 88 29.69 -11.30 22.77
C ASP A 88 29.56 -12.79 22.45
N ILE A 89 28.73 -13.11 21.46
CA ILE A 89 28.73 -14.41 20.79
C ILE A 89 29.36 -14.27 19.40
N GLY A 90 30.44 -15.03 19.18
CA GLY A 90 31.20 -15.07 17.93
C GLY A 90 31.21 -16.46 17.30
N SER A 91 32.06 -16.69 16.29
CA SER A 91 32.29 -18.01 15.69
C SER A 91 33.78 -18.26 15.48
N ALA A 92 34.21 -19.49 15.77
CA ALA A 92 35.56 -19.96 15.51
C ALA A 92 35.52 -21.48 15.24
N ASN A 93 36.30 -21.93 14.25
CA ASN A 93 36.44 -23.36 13.92
C ASN A 93 35.08 -24.09 13.70
N GLY A 94 34.11 -23.41 13.09
CA GLY A 94 32.78 -23.97 12.80
C GLY A 94 31.86 -24.13 14.02
N LYS A 95 32.18 -23.48 15.15
CA LYS A 95 31.37 -23.44 16.37
C LYS A 95 31.13 -22.01 16.79
N LEU A 96 29.99 -21.75 17.42
CA LEU A 96 29.79 -20.50 18.14
C LEU A 96 30.72 -20.46 19.36
N THR A 97 31.11 -19.26 19.79
CA THR A 97 32.01 -19.07 20.93
C THR A 97 31.48 -18.01 21.87
N ILE A 98 31.70 -18.22 23.16
CA ILE A 98 31.38 -17.26 24.22
C ILE A 98 32.45 -17.31 25.32
N THR A 99 32.65 -16.18 26.00
CA THR A 99 33.61 -16.04 27.10
C THR A 99 33.14 -16.64 28.42
N THR A 100 31.90 -17.12 28.50
CA THR A 100 31.36 -17.80 29.68
C THR A 100 31.80 -19.26 29.72
N LYS A 101 32.13 -19.77 30.92
CA LYS A 101 32.36 -21.20 31.15
C LYS A 101 31.02 -21.95 31.07
N LEU A 102 30.82 -22.76 30.03
CA LEU A 102 29.53 -23.42 29.79
C LEU A 102 29.31 -24.64 30.68
N GLY A 103 30.39 -25.29 31.13
CA GLY A 103 30.35 -26.48 31.99
C GLY A 103 29.90 -26.18 33.42
N THR A 104 29.97 -24.92 33.85
CA THR A 104 29.55 -24.48 35.20
C THR A 104 28.13 -23.95 35.26
N LEU A 105 27.45 -23.82 34.11
CA LEU A 105 26.09 -23.29 34.04
C LEU A 105 25.09 -24.28 34.64
N LYS A 106 24.17 -23.77 35.46
CA LYS A 106 23.05 -24.54 36.00
C LYS A 106 21.95 -24.69 34.96
N ASP A 107 21.16 -25.75 35.10
CA ASP A 107 19.98 -25.93 34.27
C ASP A 107 19.03 -24.72 34.41
N ASN A 108 18.51 -24.24 33.27
CA ASN A 108 17.69 -23.03 33.12
C ASN A 108 18.37 -21.69 33.47
N GLU A 109 19.70 -21.66 33.59
CA GLU A 109 20.44 -20.39 33.70
C GLU A 109 20.39 -19.64 32.36
N THR A 110 20.07 -18.34 32.42
CA THR A 110 19.87 -17.50 31.23
C THR A 110 20.70 -16.24 31.29
N PHE A 111 21.18 -15.79 30.14
CA PHE A 111 21.90 -14.53 30.02
C PHE A 111 21.79 -13.95 28.60
N LEU A 112 21.87 -12.63 28.51
CA LEU A 112 21.75 -11.90 27.26
C LEU A 112 23.12 -11.69 26.62
N CYS A 113 23.25 -12.10 25.36
CA CYS A 113 24.45 -11.92 24.55
C CYS A 113 24.19 -10.93 23.41
N LYS A 114 25.25 -10.35 22.87
CA LYS A 114 25.24 -9.60 21.61
C LYS A 114 25.98 -10.39 20.53
N ALA A 115 25.34 -10.60 19.39
CA ALA A 115 25.94 -11.30 18.27
C ALA A 115 26.97 -10.41 17.57
N THR A 116 28.16 -10.95 17.31
CA THR A 116 29.20 -10.31 16.49
C THR A 116 29.24 -10.88 15.06
N ILE A 117 28.34 -11.82 14.78
CA ILE A 117 28.23 -12.58 13.54
C ILE A 117 26.75 -12.81 13.21
N ASP A 118 26.46 -13.11 11.94
CA ASP A 118 25.18 -13.68 11.55
C ASP A 118 25.10 -15.15 11.97
N SER A 119 23.89 -15.63 12.28
CA SER A 119 23.67 -17.04 12.55
C SER A 119 24.03 -17.88 11.32
N GLY A 120 25.05 -18.73 11.43
CA GLY A 120 25.47 -19.66 10.39
C GLY A 120 24.90 -21.07 10.57
N SER A 121 25.61 -22.06 10.02
CA SER A 121 25.28 -23.48 10.11
C SER A 121 25.88 -24.18 11.33
N GLU A 122 26.45 -23.45 12.28
CA GLU A 122 27.03 -24.04 13.49
C GLU A 122 25.96 -24.79 14.28
N THR A 123 26.32 -25.97 14.80
CA THR A 123 25.46 -26.86 15.59
C THR A 123 25.93 -26.98 17.05
N GLN A 124 27.03 -26.32 17.39
CA GLN A 124 27.60 -26.31 18.73
C GLN A 124 28.09 -24.91 19.12
N ILE A 125 28.14 -24.66 20.43
CA ILE A 125 28.74 -23.50 21.06
C ILE A 125 29.81 -23.94 22.06
N ARG A 126 30.93 -23.23 22.10
CA ARG A 126 32.06 -23.47 22.98
C ARG A 126 32.20 -22.34 24.00
N GLY A 127 32.33 -22.72 25.27
CA GLY A 127 32.68 -21.80 26.35
C GLY A 127 34.18 -21.58 26.50
N SER A 128 34.56 -20.62 27.35
CA SER A 128 35.96 -20.35 27.69
C SER A 128 36.66 -21.50 28.44
N ASP A 129 35.89 -22.45 28.97
CA ASP A 129 36.33 -23.68 29.61
C ASP A 129 36.55 -24.84 28.62
N ASN A 130 36.48 -24.58 27.30
CA ASN A 130 36.53 -25.58 26.23
C ASN A 130 35.37 -26.60 26.25
N THR A 131 34.32 -26.36 27.05
CA THR A 131 33.11 -27.18 27.04
C THR A 131 32.29 -26.86 25.80
N ASP A 132 32.00 -27.89 25.01
CA ASP A 132 31.08 -27.81 23.88
C ASP A 132 29.67 -28.23 24.30
N LYS A 133 28.67 -27.44 23.91
CA LYS A 133 27.25 -27.81 24.02
C LYS A 133 26.60 -27.75 22.65
N THR A 134 25.66 -28.65 22.38
CA THR A 134 24.82 -28.57 21.19
C THR A 134 23.92 -27.35 21.29
N ILE A 135 23.58 -26.73 20.14
CA ILE A 135 22.71 -25.56 20.11
C ILE A 135 21.43 -25.80 19.33
N THR A 136 20.33 -25.22 19.81
CA THR A 136 19.08 -25.03 19.08
C THR A 136 18.85 -23.54 18.91
N LYS A 137 18.58 -23.09 17.68
CA LYS A 137 18.34 -21.67 17.35
C LYS A 137 16.84 -21.44 17.16
N VAL A 138 16.28 -20.48 17.90
CA VAL A 138 14.92 -19.98 17.73
C VAL A 138 15.02 -18.63 17.02
N GLY A 139 14.88 -18.68 15.69
CA GLY A 139 15.13 -17.54 14.81
C GLY A 139 16.62 -17.39 14.46
N ASN A 140 16.88 -16.91 13.24
CA ASN A 140 18.22 -16.61 12.75
C ASN A 140 18.59 -15.18 13.16
N PHE A 141 19.54 -15.04 14.09
CA PHE A 141 20.02 -13.72 14.54
C PHE A 141 21.06 -13.14 13.57
N LYS A 142 21.20 -11.82 13.57
CA LYS A 142 22.16 -11.06 12.74
C LYS A 142 23.24 -10.42 13.60
N ASN A 143 24.36 -10.07 12.97
CA ASN A 143 25.41 -9.30 13.60
C ASN A 143 24.83 -8.00 14.22
N GLY A 144 25.19 -7.74 15.48
CA GLY A 144 24.74 -6.62 16.28
C GLY A 144 23.44 -6.85 17.05
N GLU A 145 22.71 -7.94 16.79
CA GLU A 145 21.47 -8.26 17.50
C GLU A 145 21.71 -8.93 18.86
N TYR A 146 20.70 -8.85 19.72
CA TYR A 146 20.72 -9.53 21.01
C TYR A 146 20.20 -10.96 20.89
N VAL A 147 20.82 -11.87 21.62
CA VAL A 147 20.47 -13.28 21.66
C VAL A 147 20.37 -13.69 23.13
N ASN A 148 19.22 -14.20 23.54
CA ASN A 148 19.08 -14.80 24.86
C ASN A 148 19.61 -16.24 24.79
N LEU A 149 20.58 -16.54 25.65
CA LEU A 149 21.16 -17.87 25.78
C LEU A 149 20.55 -18.54 27.00
N ILE A 150 19.92 -19.71 26.79
CA ILE A 150 19.28 -20.50 27.84
C ILE A 150 20.02 -21.82 27.94
N ASN A 151 20.63 -22.08 29.10
CA ASN A 151 21.25 -23.36 29.37
C ASN A 151 20.21 -24.40 29.74
N THR A 152 20.28 -25.57 29.12
CA THR A 152 19.51 -26.76 29.51
C THR A 152 20.45 -27.84 30.04
N ALA A 153 19.89 -28.95 30.54
CA ALA A 153 20.66 -30.07 31.06
C ALA A 153 21.71 -30.63 30.07
N SER A 154 21.48 -30.56 28.75
CA SER A 154 22.37 -31.14 27.74
C SER A 154 22.71 -30.24 26.55
N SER A 155 22.03 -29.11 26.39
CA SER A 155 22.18 -28.22 25.24
C SER A 155 21.99 -26.75 25.61
N ILE A 156 22.21 -25.86 24.64
CA ILE A 156 21.92 -24.44 24.74
C ILE A 156 20.80 -24.08 23.76
N VAL A 157 19.80 -23.31 24.21
CA VAL A 157 18.81 -22.69 23.32
C VAL A 157 19.19 -21.22 23.13
N LEU A 158 19.32 -20.81 21.87
CA LEU A 158 19.59 -19.44 21.47
C LEU A 158 18.31 -18.83 20.91
N VAL A 159 17.78 -17.79 21.56
CA VAL A 159 16.56 -17.11 21.14
C VAL A 159 16.92 -15.71 20.66
N ARG A 160 16.71 -15.43 19.36
CA ARG A 160 16.87 -14.09 18.80
C ARG A 160 15.94 -13.12 19.53
N GLN A 161 16.49 -11.98 19.96
CA GLN A 161 15.72 -10.92 20.60
C GLN A 161 15.52 -9.76 19.63
N GLY A 162 14.26 -9.35 19.46
CA GLY A 162 13.92 -8.15 18.71
C GLY A 162 13.98 -6.92 19.60
N ASN A 163 14.54 -5.82 19.09
CA ASN A 163 14.44 -4.50 19.70
C ASN A 163 13.97 -3.48 18.65
N ALA A 164 13.72 -2.24 19.07
CA ALA A 164 13.23 -1.21 18.17
C ALA A 164 14.15 -0.93 16.95
N VAL A 165 15.45 -1.21 17.07
CA VAL A 165 16.44 -1.01 16.01
C VAL A 165 16.46 -2.19 15.03
N SER A 166 16.31 -3.43 15.52
CA SER A 166 16.30 -4.64 14.67
C SER A 166 14.93 -4.97 14.09
N LEU A 167 13.85 -4.36 14.60
CA LEU A 167 12.49 -4.69 14.20
C LEU A 167 12.25 -4.56 12.70
N ASP A 168 12.74 -3.51 12.04
CA ASP A 168 12.53 -3.34 10.59
C ASP A 168 13.23 -4.44 9.77
N ALA A 169 14.41 -4.88 10.21
CA ALA A 169 15.14 -5.99 9.59
C ALA A 169 14.41 -7.32 9.82
N MET A 170 13.91 -7.57 11.04
CA MET A 170 13.11 -8.76 11.37
C MET A 170 11.82 -8.83 10.54
N VAL A 171 11.12 -7.70 10.41
CA VAL A 171 9.92 -7.58 9.57
C VAL A 171 10.28 -7.73 8.08
N GLY A 172 11.46 -7.29 7.67
CA GLY A 172 11.96 -7.45 6.29
C GLY A 172 12.12 -8.91 5.85
N GLU A 173 12.34 -9.84 6.78
CA GLU A 173 12.35 -11.28 6.52
C GLU A 173 10.95 -11.85 6.22
N LEU A 174 9.89 -11.12 6.60
CA LEU A 174 8.48 -11.49 6.44
C LEU A 174 7.75 -10.36 5.71
N LEU A 175 8.03 -10.20 4.41
CA LEU A 175 7.58 -9.08 3.57
C LEU A 175 6.07 -8.79 3.66
N TYR A 176 5.22 -9.77 3.98
CA TYR A 176 3.77 -9.60 4.09
C TYR A 176 3.37 -8.71 5.29
N LEU A 177 4.30 -8.43 6.19
CA LEU A 177 4.15 -7.46 7.27
C LEU A 177 4.58 -6.04 6.87
N LYS A 178 5.19 -5.86 5.69
CA LYS A 178 5.56 -4.54 5.15
C LYS A 178 4.49 -3.99 4.22
N ALA A 179 4.31 -2.68 4.29
CA ALA A 179 3.50 -1.94 3.34
C ALA A 179 4.07 -2.10 1.92
N ALA A 180 3.20 -2.42 0.98
CA ALA A 180 3.50 -2.40 -0.44
C ALA A 180 3.86 -0.98 -0.88
N SER A 181 4.83 -0.85 -1.79
CA SER A 181 5.05 0.42 -2.50
C SER A 181 3.94 0.66 -3.53
N ASN A 182 3.73 1.92 -3.92
CA ASN A 182 2.73 2.27 -4.94
C ASN A 182 2.92 1.47 -6.25
N ALA A 183 4.16 1.24 -6.69
CA ALA A 183 4.44 0.47 -7.90
C ALA A 183 4.01 -1.01 -7.75
N GLN A 184 4.18 -1.61 -6.56
CA GLN A 184 3.77 -2.98 -6.28
C GLN A 184 2.25 -3.10 -6.21
N GLU A 185 1.57 -2.13 -5.58
CA GLU A 185 0.10 -2.10 -5.55
C GLU A 185 -0.50 -1.91 -6.95
N LEU A 186 0.08 -1.02 -7.76
CA LEU A 186 -0.36 -0.80 -9.15
C LEU A 186 -0.17 -2.04 -10.03
N ALA A 187 0.92 -2.79 -9.82
CA ALA A 187 1.17 -4.02 -10.57
C ALA A 187 0.20 -5.13 -10.18
N GLY A 188 -0.20 -5.22 -8.90
CA GLY A 188 -1.13 -6.24 -8.42
C GLY A 188 -0.61 -7.69 -8.53
N LEU A 189 0.70 -7.88 -8.65
CA LEU A 189 1.33 -9.19 -8.92
C LEU A 189 1.89 -9.89 -7.66
N LEU A 190 1.95 -9.21 -6.52
CA LEU A 190 2.58 -9.70 -5.30
C LEU A 190 1.53 -9.93 -4.20
N ASP A 191 1.48 -11.13 -3.66
CA ASP A 191 0.71 -11.52 -2.47
C ASP A 191 1.58 -11.52 -1.18
N THR A 192 2.83 -11.07 -1.31
CA THR A 192 3.85 -11.09 -0.25
C THR A 192 4.04 -9.74 0.42
N VAL A 193 3.18 -8.75 0.20
CA VAL A 193 3.23 -7.41 0.83
C VAL A 193 1.82 -6.95 1.21
N ALA A 194 1.71 -6.12 2.24
CA ALA A 194 0.42 -5.61 2.74
C ALA A 194 -0.03 -4.35 1.98
N THR A 195 -1.28 -4.31 1.54
CA THR A 195 -1.87 -3.08 0.98
C THR A 195 -2.13 -2.04 2.06
N THR A 196 -1.97 -0.75 1.76
CA THR A 196 -2.29 0.34 2.68
C THR A 196 -3.53 1.12 2.23
N PRO A 197 -4.26 1.80 3.13
CA PRO A 197 -5.37 2.67 2.71
C PRO A 197 -4.95 3.77 1.72
N LEU A 198 -3.76 4.34 1.90
CA LEU A 198 -3.21 5.36 1.00
C LEU A 198 -2.84 4.75 -0.36
N GLY A 199 -2.16 3.61 -0.37
CA GLY A 199 -1.82 2.89 -1.60
C GLY A 199 -3.08 2.52 -2.38
N ASN A 200 -4.09 1.93 -1.72
CA ASN A 200 -5.36 1.57 -2.33
C ASN A 200 -6.06 2.79 -2.96
N ALA A 201 -6.03 3.95 -2.29
CA ALA A 201 -6.60 5.18 -2.82
C ALA A 201 -5.84 5.70 -4.05
N LEU A 202 -4.51 5.61 -4.06
CA LEU A 202 -3.68 6.01 -5.20
C LEU A 202 -3.85 5.06 -6.38
N ALA A 203 -3.85 3.74 -6.13
CA ALA A 203 -4.08 2.72 -7.15
C ALA A 203 -5.47 2.86 -7.78
N PHE A 204 -6.50 3.09 -6.96
CA PHE A 204 -7.85 3.37 -7.43
C PHE A 204 -7.89 4.64 -8.29
N THR A 205 -7.29 5.74 -7.82
CA THR A 205 -7.25 7.01 -8.58
C THR A 205 -6.56 6.83 -9.93
N GLU A 206 -5.44 6.10 -9.97
CA GLU A 206 -4.70 5.81 -11.21
C GLU A 206 -5.53 4.95 -12.18
N TRP A 207 -6.31 3.98 -11.67
CA TRP A 207 -7.23 3.19 -12.47
C TRP A 207 -8.44 3.96 -12.97
N VAL A 208 -8.90 4.98 -12.24
CA VAL A 208 -10.10 5.74 -12.60
C VAL A 208 -9.77 6.88 -13.57
N ILE A 209 -8.72 7.67 -13.28
CA ILE A 209 -8.40 8.90 -14.03
C ILE A 209 -6.91 9.05 -14.38
N GLY A 210 -6.07 8.06 -14.06
CA GLY A 210 -4.64 8.11 -14.31
C GLY A 210 -4.20 7.64 -15.69
N THR A 211 -2.88 7.57 -15.89
CA THR A 211 -2.25 7.10 -17.14
C THR A 211 -2.51 5.62 -17.42
N GLN A 212 -2.72 4.80 -16.39
CA GLN A 212 -3.06 3.38 -16.53
C GLN A 212 -4.57 3.11 -16.66
N SER A 213 -5.41 4.15 -16.63
CA SER A 213 -6.87 4.01 -16.66
C SER A 213 -7.43 3.33 -17.92
N ALA A 214 -6.68 3.28 -19.03
CA ALA A 214 -7.11 2.64 -20.28
C ALA A 214 -7.56 1.17 -20.10
N ALA A 215 -6.96 0.45 -19.15
CA ALA A 215 -7.36 -0.91 -18.81
C ALA A 215 -8.71 -0.99 -18.05
N SER A 216 -9.24 0.13 -17.57
CA SER A 216 -10.46 0.25 -16.76
C SER A 216 -11.60 1.00 -17.47
N LEU A 217 -11.32 1.68 -18.59
CA LEU A 217 -12.33 2.39 -19.36
C LEU A 217 -13.34 1.44 -20.02
N ALA A 218 -14.58 1.90 -20.17
CA ALA A 218 -15.61 1.21 -20.93
C ALA A 218 -15.20 1.09 -22.40
N ASN A 219 -15.49 -0.05 -23.00
CA ASN A 219 -15.38 -0.25 -24.44
C ASN A 219 -16.55 -1.13 -24.94
N ALA A 220 -16.62 -1.38 -26.24
CA ALA A 220 -17.71 -2.15 -26.85
C ALA A 220 -17.85 -3.59 -26.30
N LEU A 221 -16.83 -4.13 -25.65
CA LEU A 221 -16.77 -5.48 -25.10
C LEU A 221 -16.70 -5.52 -23.57
N ARG A 222 -16.59 -4.37 -22.90
CA ARG A 222 -16.31 -4.27 -21.47
C ARG A 222 -17.05 -3.12 -20.83
N ASN A 223 -17.83 -3.45 -19.79
CA ASN A 223 -18.37 -2.45 -18.86
C ASN A 223 -17.21 -1.80 -18.09
N GLY A 224 -17.16 -0.47 -18.07
CA GLY A 224 -16.09 0.29 -17.41
C GLY A 224 -16.48 1.74 -17.20
N LEU A 225 -15.51 2.59 -16.91
CA LEU A 225 -15.74 4.03 -16.74
C LEU A 225 -15.98 4.71 -18.10
N TYR A 226 -16.97 5.59 -18.16
CA TYR A 226 -17.31 6.30 -19.39
C TYR A 226 -16.23 7.33 -19.72
N PRO A 227 -15.57 7.25 -20.89
CA PRO A 227 -14.53 8.23 -21.27
C PRO A 227 -15.10 9.65 -21.33
N LYS A 228 -14.29 10.64 -20.94
CA LYS A 228 -14.74 12.05 -20.95
C LYS A 228 -15.15 12.52 -22.35
N GLU A 229 -14.48 12.00 -23.38
CA GLU A 229 -14.69 12.32 -24.79
C GLU A 229 -16.06 11.84 -25.29
N HIS A 230 -16.63 10.80 -24.68
CA HIS A 230 -17.92 10.26 -25.11
C HIS A 230 -19.10 11.10 -24.60
N PHE A 231 -18.92 11.95 -23.58
CA PHE A 231 -20.00 12.82 -23.09
C PHE A 231 -20.41 13.86 -24.14
N GLU A 232 -19.49 14.37 -24.95
CA GLU A 232 -19.79 15.30 -26.06
C GLU A 232 -20.64 14.61 -27.15
N ILE A 233 -20.39 13.32 -27.40
CA ILE A 233 -21.16 12.54 -28.36
C ILE A 233 -22.59 12.34 -27.86
N VAL A 234 -22.76 11.92 -26.60
CA VAL A 234 -24.09 11.69 -26.00
C VAL A 234 -24.91 12.97 -25.93
N GLN A 235 -24.28 14.11 -25.63
CA GLN A 235 -24.98 15.39 -25.56
C GLN A 235 -25.66 15.78 -26.89
N ASN A 236 -25.15 15.30 -28.03
CA ASN A 236 -25.69 15.58 -29.35
C ASN A 236 -26.64 14.48 -29.87
N ILE A 237 -26.74 13.33 -29.20
CA ILE A 237 -27.73 12.29 -29.54
C ILE A 237 -29.09 12.75 -29.02
N GLY A 238 -29.85 13.45 -29.87
CA GLY A 238 -31.22 13.89 -29.58
C GLY A 238 -31.54 15.34 -29.95
N SER A 239 -30.57 16.14 -30.40
CA SER A 239 -30.87 17.47 -30.95
C SER A 239 -31.67 17.31 -32.25
N SER A 240 -32.89 17.85 -32.28
CA SER A 240 -33.72 17.82 -33.49
C SER A 240 -32.99 18.54 -34.63
N PRO A 241 -32.93 17.94 -35.84
CA PRO A 241 -32.40 18.65 -37.02
C PRO A 241 -33.30 19.82 -37.42
N THR A 242 -34.56 19.83 -36.97
CA THR A 242 -35.52 20.92 -37.19
C THR A 242 -35.21 22.10 -36.28
N ARG A 243 -34.84 23.23 -36.87
CA ARG A 243 -34.45 24.45 -36.12
C ARG A 243 -35.51 25.52 -36.09
N ASN A 244 -36.38 25.56 -37.09
CA ASN A 244 -37.43 26.58 -37.19
C ASN A 244 -38.74 25.92 -37.61
N ILE A 245 -39.82 26.20 -36.88
CA ILE A 245 -41.20 25.81 -37.22
C ILE A 245 -42.06 27.06 -37.17
N GLY A 246 -42.81 27.34 -38.23
CA GLY A 246 -43.69 28.50 -38.24
C GLY A 246 -44.68 28.50 -39.40
N PHE A 247 -45.35 29.62 -39.60
CA PHE A 247 -46.28 29.79 -40.71
C PHE A 247 -46.29 31.22 -41.25
N ILE A 248 -46.79 31.35 -42.47
CA ILE A 248 -47.19 32.62 -43.08
C ILE A 248 -48.66 32.50 -43.51
N SER A 249 -49.45 33.58 -43.42
CA SER A 249 -50.90 33.55 -43.59
C SER A 249 -51.38 34.57 -44.61
N GLY A 250 -52.53 34.31 -45.25
CA GLY A 250 -53.18 35.27 -46.16
C GLY A 250 -52.45 35.44 -47.49
N ILE A 251 -51.78 34.40 -47.97
CA ILE A 251 -51.12 34.41 -49.27
C ILE A 251 -52.18 34.37 -50.37
N ASP A 252 -52.07 35.30 -51.31
CA ASP A 252 -52.80 35.33 -52.57
C ASP A 252 -51.73 35.37 -53.69
N VAL A 253 -51.57 34.27 -54.45
CA VAL A 253 -50.36 34.04 -55.26
C VAL A 253 -50.26 35.03 -56.42
N GLY A 254 -51.32 35.21 -57.21
CA GLY A 254 -51.35 36.21 -58.27
C GLY A 254 -51.99 37.54 -57.86
N GLY A 255 -52.95 37.54 -56.93
CA GLY A 255 -53.71 38.72 -56.55
C GLY A 255 -53.10 39.56 -55.42
N GLY A 256 -52.24 38.98 -54.58
CA GLY A 256 -51.81 39.60 -53.32
C GLY A 256 -50.81 40.74 -53.48
N GLY A 257 -51.14 41.92 -52.94
CA GLY A 257 -50.20 43.00 -52.59
C GLY A 257 -49.32 43.59 -53.71
N SER A 258 -48.42 44.48 -53.30
CA SER A 258 -47.30 44.99 -54.11
C SER A 258 -45.98 44.44 -53.54
N ILE A 259 -44.89 44.49 -54.31
CA ILE A 259 -43.56 44.13 -53.77
C ILE A 259 -43.30 44.97 -52.52
N GLY A 260 -42.84 44.32 -51.44
CA GLY A 260 -42.66 44.91 -50.11
C GLY A 260 -43.86 44.73 -49.17
N THR A 261 -45.01 44.23 -49.63
CA THR A 261 -46.12 43.86 -48.74
C THR A 261 -45.68 42.78 -47.75
N THR A 262 -45.93 43.00 -46.47
CA THR A 262 -45.65 42.05 -45.38
C THR A 262 -46.86 41.19 -45.07
N PHE A 263 -46.63 39.93 -44.73
CA PHE A 263 -47.69 38.97 -44.40
C PHE A 263 -47.66 38.61 -42.92
N PRO A 264 -48.82 38.30 -42.31
CA PRO A 264 -48.87 37.74 -40.96
C PRO A 264 -48.05 36.46 -40.87
N VAL A 265 -47.21 36.37 -39.83
CA VAL A 265 -46.32 35.23 -39.56
C VAL A 265 -46.55 34.68 -38.15
N GLY A 266 -46.03 33.48 -37.87
CA GLY A 266 -46.02 32.92 -36.52
C GLY A 266 -45.01 31.78 -36.36
N GLY A 267 -44.78 31.36 -35.11
CA GLY A 267 -43.72 30.41 -34.75
C GLY A 267 -42.34 31.08 -34.83
N ASN A 268 -41.36 30.38 -35.41
CA ASN A 268 -39.99 30.86 -35.60
C ASN A 268 -39.77 31.66 -36.90
N ILE A 269 -40.85 32.05 -37.58
CA ILE A 269 -40.77 32.96 -38.72
C ILE A 269 -41.09 34.36 -38.22
N THR A 270 -40.10 35.26 -38.31
CA THR A 270 -40.18 36.62 -37.75
C THR A 270 -40.68 37.65 -38.75
N ASN A 271 -40.49 37.39 -40.03
CA ASN A 271 -40.91 38.29 -41.10
C ASN A 271 -41.17 37.51 -42.39
N CYS A 272 -42.16 37.97 -43.15
CA CYS A 272 -42.45 37.51 -44.51
C CYS A 272 -42.82 38.71 -45.36
N SER A 273 -42.15 38.88 -46.50
CA SER A 273 -42.43 39.98 -47.43
C SER A 273 -42.46 39.50 -48.88
N LEU A 274 -43.35 40.07 -49.70
CA LEU A 274 -43.38 39.81 -51.14
C LEU A 274 -42.15 40.45 -51.81
N VAL A 275 -41.34 39.65 -52.48
CA VAL A 275 -40.11 40.09 -53.15
C VAL A 275 -40.15 39.90 -54.67
N TYR A 276 -41.11 39.11 -55.17
CA TYR A 276 -41.28 38.84 -56.59
C TYR A 276 -42.76 38.75 -56.94
N LYS A 277 -43.15 39.31 -58.10
CA LYS A 277 -44.50 39.22 -58.65
C LYS A 277 -44.45 39.26 -60.18
N ASN A 278 -45.11 38.32 -60.85
CA ASN A 278 -45.23 38.30 -62.30
C ASN A 278 -46.50 37.56 -62.75
N GLY A 279 -47.53 38.30 -63.19
CA GLY A 279 -48.67 37.78 -63.97
C GLY A 279 -49.26 36.43 -63.58
N GLY A 280 -49.40 36.15 -62.27
CA GLY A 280 -49.84 34.86 -61.72
C GLY A 280 -48.82 34.16 -60.81
N ALA A 281 -47.59 34.66 -60.74
CA ALA A 281 -46.53 34.15 -59.86
C ALA A 281 -46.22 35.10 -58.71
N GLY A 282 -45.94 34.53 -57.53
CA GLY A 282 -45.54 35.25 -56.33
C GLY A 282 -44.28 34.63 -55.71
N GLY A 283 -43.44 35.48 -55.11
CA GLY A 283 -42.28 35.05 -54.33
C GLY A 283 -42.16 35.81 -53.03
N TRP A 284 -41.98 35.07 -51.93
CA TRP A 284 -41.95 35.59 -50.56
C TRP A 284 -40.61 35.29 -49.91
N ARG A 285 -40.00 36.30 -49.28
CA ARG A 285 -38.80 36.12 -48.46
C ARG A 285 -39.18 36.00 -47.01
N LEU A 286 -38.82 34.88 -46.40
CA LEU A 286 -39.04 34.56 -45.00
C LEU A 286 -37.75 34.78 -44.21
N THR A 287 -37.88 35.34 -43.00
CA THR A 287 -36.79 35.46 -42.02
C THR A 287 -37.09 34.57 -40.81
N MET A 288 -36.07 33.82 -40.37
CA MET A 288 -36.14 32.83 -39.30
C MET A 288 -35.53 33.39 -38.01
N ASP A 289 -36.04 32.95 -36.85
CA ASP A 289 -35.47 33.27 -35.53
C ASP A 289 -34.11 32.58 -35.31
N ASN A 290 -34.02 31.29 -35.63
CA ASN A 290 -32.82 30.49 -35.36
C ASN A 290 -31.97 30.37 -36.64
N ALA A 291 -30.70 30.75 -36.53
CA ALA A 291 -29.74 30.58 -37.62
C ALA A 291 -29.46 29.09 -37.88
N MET A 292 -29.46 28.71 -39.15
CA MET A 292 -28.93 27.44 -39.65
C MET A 292 -27.39 27.48 -39.57
N ASP A 293 -26.72 26.34 -39.51
CA ASP A 293 -25.25 26.30 -39.44
C ASP A 293 -24.60 26.81 -40.73
N ASN A 294 -25.31 26.60 -41.85
CA ASN A 294 -24.90 26.98 -43.20
C ASN A 294 -26.15 27.03 -44.10
N THR A 295 -25.98 27.27 -45.41
CA THR A 295 -27.08 27.30 -46.38
C THR A 295 -27.50 25.90 -46.88
N ASN A 296 -26.92 24.83 -46.34
CA ASN A 296 -27.30 23.46 -46.63
C ASN A 296 -28.41 23.02 -45.68
N TYR A 297 -29.63 23.46 -45.97
CA TYR A 297 -30.84 23.05 -45.27
C TYR A 297 -31.98 22.88 -46.27
N PHE A 298 -33.04 22.20 -45.87
CA PHE A 298 -34.26 22.11 -46.66
C PHE A 298 -35.46 22.63 -45.88
N VAL A 299 -36.50 23.01 -46.62
CA VAL A 299 -37.76 23.50 -46.07
C VAL A 299 -38.88 22.55 -46.44
N ARG A 300 -39.60 22.02 -45.46
CA ARG A 300 -40.89 21.35 -45.71
C ARG A 300 -41.98 22.39 -45.67
N MET A 301 -42.86 22.34 -46.65
CA MET A 301 -43.94 23.29 -46.83
C MET A 301 -45.27 22.55 -46.88
N HIS A 302 -46.22 22.98 -46.05
CA HIS A 302 -47.55 22.39 -45.94
C HIS A 302 -48.61 23.48 -46.12
N PRO A 303 -49.17 23.64 -47.32
CA PRO A 303 -50.21 24.63 -47.57
C PRO A 303 -51.52 24.21 -46.91
N GLN A 304 -52.21 25.18 -46.31
CA GLN A 304 -53.52 25.08 -45.70
C GLN A 304 -54.42 26.17 -46.31
N THR A 305 -55.56 25.76 -46.87
CA THR A 305 -56.61 26.69 -47.32
C THR A 305 -57.16 27.50 -46.15
N GLN A 306 -57.33 28.82 -46.35
CA GLN A 306 -58.06 29.71 -45.45
C GLN A 306 -59.24 30.38 -46.14
N GLY A 307 -59.34 30.27 -47.47
CA GLY A 307 -60.44 30.78 -48.28
C GLY A 307 -61.31 29.65 -48.84
N SER A 308 -61.58 29.72 -50.14
CA SER A 308 -62.28 28.67 -50.86
C SER A 308 -61.28 27.61 -51.32
N VAL A 309 -61.57 26.33 -51.04
CA VAL A 309 -60.76 25.20 -51.52
C VAL A 309 -60.56 25.29 -53.03
N ASP A 310 -61.61 25.59 -53.78
CA ASP A 310 -61.57 25.64 -55.25
C ASP A 310 -60.57 26.69 -55.77
N ASN A 311 -60.42 27.83 -55.07
CA ASN A 311 -59.47 28.87 -55.46
C ASN A 311 -58.04 28.52 -54.98
N ASP A 312 -57.92 28.00 -53.76
CA ASP A 312 -56.64 27.73 -53.09
C ASP A 312 -55.94 26.48 -53.63
N THR A 313 -56.65 25.59 -54.34
CA THR A 313 -56.06 24.42 -55.01
C THR A 313 -55.42 24.72 -56.35
N GLU A 314 -55.66 25.90 -56.93
CA GLU A 314 -55.12 26.32 -58.24
C GLU A 314 -53.68 26.84 -58.14
N VAL A 315 -52.89 26.37 -57.16
CA VAL A 315 -51.49 26.74 -56.97
C VAL A 315 -50.57 25.62 -57.44
N GLN A 316 -49.69 25.95 -58.38
CA GLN A 316 -48.63 25.11 -58.85
C GLN A 316 -47.44 25.11 -57.87
N SER A 317 -46.72 24.00 -57.85
CA SER A 317 -45.55 23.66 -57.02
C SER A 317 -44.95 24.79 -56.18
N TRP A 318 -44.88 24.57 -54.86
CA TRP A 318 -44.11 25.42 -53.95
C TRP A 318 -42.63 25.09 -54.07
N ASN A 319 -41.84 26.04 -54.53
CA ASN A 319 -40.38 25.93 -54.60
C ASN A 319 -39.75 26.82 -53.54
N PHE A 320 -38.57 26.42 -53.03
CA PHE A 320 -37.82 27.26 -52.10
C PHE A 320 -36.38 27.45 -52.54
N LYS A 321 -35.76 28.53 -52.07
CA LYS A 321 -34.35 28.86 -52.30
C LYS A 321 -33.72 29.40 -51.02
N PRO A 322 -32.71 28.72 -50.44
CA PRO A 322 -31.90 29.30 -49.37
C PRO A 322 -31.25 30.62 -49.81
N ILE A 323 -31.30 31.64 -48.95
CA ILE A 323 -30.68 32.96 -49.20
C ILE A 323 -29.52 33.18 -48.24
N SER A 324 -29.71 32.86 -46.96
CA SER A 324 -28.71 32.95 -45.91
C SER A 324 -29.00 31.91 -44.82
N THR A 325 -28.21 31.89 -43.76
CA THR A 325 -28.49 31.04 -42.59
C THR A 325 -29.76 31.44 -41.84
N THR A 326 -30.35 32.60 -42.12
CA THR A 326 -31.57 33.10 -41.45
C THR A 326 -32.70 33.42 -42.43
N GLN A 327 -32.51 33.24 -43.74
CA GLN A 327 -33.50 33.63 -44.75
C GLN A 327 -33.60 32.63 -45.89
N PHE A 328 -34.82 32.39 -46.35
CA PHE A 328 -35.10 31.69 -47.60
C PHE A 328 -36.24 32.36 -48.35
N GLU A 329 -36.31 32.09 -49.64
CA GLU A 329 -37.42 32.50 -50.49
C GLU A 329 -38.28 31.32 -50.85
N VAL A 330 -39.59 31.56 -50.97
CA VAL A 330 -40.58 30.60 -51.44
C VAL A 330 -41.24 31.19 -52.68
N TYR A 331 -41.46 30.38 -53.70
CA TYR A 331 -42.09 30.74 -54.96
C TYR A 331 -43.25 29.81 -55.27
N ALA A 332 -44.33 30.39 -55.78
CA ALA A 332 -45.49 29.66 -56.27
C ALA A 332 -46.10 30.39 -57.46
N GLU A 333 -46.82 29.65 -58.30
CA GLU A 333 -47.55 30.18 -59.45
C GLU A 333 -49.01 29.72 -59.40
N GLU A 334 -49.95 30.57 -59.78
CA GLU A 334 -51.36 30.22 -59.90
C GLU A 334 -51.68 29.79 -61.34
N ASN A 335 -52.55 28.79 -61.48
CA ASN A 335 -52.96 28.25 -62.77
C ASN A 335 -54.13 29.04 -63.39
N LEU A 336 -55.05 29.52 -62.54
CA LEU A 336 -56.19 30.33 -62.92
C LEU A 336 -56.27 31.53 -61.98
N SER A 337 -56.59 32.70 -62.55
CA SER A 337 -56.70 33.92 -61.75
C SER A 337 -57.93 33.83 -60.84
N ALA A 338 -57.69 33.65 -59.55
CA ALA A 338 -58.69 33.58 -58.50
C ALA A 338 -58.15 34.24 -57.23
N THR A 339 -59.02 34.87 -56.43
CA THR A 339 -58.60 35.39 -55.13
C THR A 339 -58.38 34.24 -54.16
N GLN A 340 -57.13 34.08 -53.72
CA GLN A 340 -56.69 33.02 -52.83
C GLN A 340 -56.47 33.54 -51.40
N SER A 341 -56.50 32.62 -50.42
CA SER A 341 -56.13 32.92 -49.04
C SER A 341 -55.49 31.68 -48.43
N ILE A 342 -54.17 31.58 -48.54
CA ILE A 342 -53.42 30.38 -48.15
C ILE A 342 -52.56 30.65 -46.92
N LYS A 343 -52.55 29.70 -45.98
CA LYS A 343 -51.57 29.62 -44.90
C LYS A 343 -50.54 28.57 -45.24
N LEU A 344 -49.27 28.94 -45.28
CA LEU A 344 -48.17 28.01 -45.52
C LEU A 344 -47.48 27.71 -44.19
N HIS A 345 -47.56 26.46 -43.72
CA HIS A 345 -46.75 26.00 -42.59
C HIS A 345 -45.38 25.56 -43.10
N VAL A 346 -44.33 25.98 -42.40
CA VAL A 346 -42.95 25.72 -42.78
C VAL A 346 -42.17 25.07 -41.64
N GLU A 347 -41.39 24.06 -42.00
CA GLU A 347 -40.42 23.40 -41.13
C GLU A 347 -39.05 23.48 -41.80
N VAL A 348 -38.06 24.07 -41.13
CA VAL A 348 -36.70 24.23 -41.65
C VAL A 348 -35.75 23.28 -40.94
N VAL A 349 -35.14 22.39 -41.71
CA VAL A 349 -34.38 21.25 -41.21
C VAL A 349 -32.93 21.36 -41.69
N GLN A 350 -32.01 21.37 -40.74
CA GLN A 350 -30.57 21.34 -40.98
C GLN A 350 -30.20 19.98 -41.60
N LEU A 351 -29.40 20.00 -42.67
CA LEU A 351 -28.79 18.80 -43.25
C LEU A 351 -27.45 18.48 -42.62
#